data_AF-A0A561R322-F1
#
_entry.id   AF-A0A561R322-F1
#
_cell.length_a   1.000
_cell.length_b   1.000
_cell.length_c   1.000
_cell.angle_alpha   90.00
_cell.angle_beta   90.00
_cell.angle_gamma   90.00
#
_symmetry.space_group_name_H-M   'P 1'
#
loop_
_entity.id
_entity.type
_entity.pdbx_description
1 polymer ?
#
loop_
_entity_poly.entity_id
_entity_poly.type
_entity_poly.pdbx_seq_one_letter_code
_entity_poly.pdbx_strand_id
1 'polypeptide(L)'
;MQRDMDDDTDDFDHFDPNLFGIWREAPTYGDPASEEMPAELRGMFLETKSGEDTVSPTETLRLLLNQMTEEMQAQFKTFRDMRRAAEGELADGDDAAQKLARADVKAATDAMSLIVRTLEKIDSLQRQLARDRREEAEASADRDAYEDARERLLQLIRVKADEQARLLFEAWKRDGKRDDDPGSAAASAGLSASPPAAVIAGTGPPAGTA
;
A
#
# COMPACT_ATOMS: atom_id res chain seq x y z
N MET A 1 30.32 12.50 40.53
CA MET A 1 29.71 11.90 39.32
C MET A 1 28.74 12.93 38.76
N GLN A 2 29.27 13.95 38.08
CA GLN A 2 28.50 15.10 37.58
C GLN A 2 29.11 15.57 36.25
N ARG A 3 29.19 14.63 35.30
CA ARG A 3 29.34 14.85 33.86
C ARG A 3 28.38 13.84 33.27
N ASP A 4 27.53 14.31 32.35
CA ASP A 4 26.59 13.55 31.48
C ASP A 4 25.26 14.31 31.26
N MET A 5 25.10 15.56 31.73
CA MET A 5 23.87 16.35 31.48
C MET A 5 24.04 17.47 30.43
N ASP A 6 25.25 17.68 29.91
CA ASP A 6 25.53 18.70 28.89
C ASP A 6 25.54 18.14 27.45
N ASP A 7 25.55 16.80 27.27
CA ASP A 7 25.74 16.14 25.98
C ASP A 7 24.47 16.13 25.10
N ASP A 8 23.27 16.05 25.70
CA ASP A 8 21.99 16.08 24.97
C ASP A 8 21.68 17.45 24.31
N THR A 9 22.33 18.52 24.79
CA THR A 9 22.05 19.89 24.31
C THR A 9 22.70 20.18 22.96
N ASP A 10 23.83 19.53 22.65
CA ASP A 10 24.61 19.74 21.43
C ASP A 10 24.02 18.97 20.22
N ASP A 11 23.25 17.91 20.48
CA ASP A 11 22.64 17.07 19.44
C ASP A 11 21.63 17.85 18.57
N PHE A 12 20.85 18.76 19.18
CA PHE A 12 19.87 19.58 18.47
C PHE A 12 20.49 20.64 17.53
N ASP A 13 21.75 21.01 17.74
CA ASP A 13 22.45 21.92 16.83
C ASP A 13 22.95 21.21 15.56
N HIS A 14 23.20 19.91 15.65
CA HIS A 14 23.63 19.05 14.55
C HIS A 14 22.48 18.34 13.85
N PHE A 15 21.32 18.22 14.50
CA PHE A 15 20.12 17.67 13.90
C PHE A 15 19.67 18.50 12.68
N ASP A 16 19.52 17.81 11.54
CA ASP A 16 18.97 18.38 10.32
C ASP A 16 17.53 17.89 10.11
N PRO A 17 16.51 18.75 10.38
CA PRO A 17 15.11 18.41 10.16
C PRO A 17 14.79 18.08 8.70
N ASN A 18 15.63 18.51 7.74
CA ASN A 18 15.41 18.26 6.32
C ASN A 18 15.63 16.78 5.94
N LEU A 19 16.22 15.97 6.83
CA LEU A 19 16.30 14.52 6.65
C LEU A 19 14.90 13.88 6.62
N PHE A 20 13.91 14.51 7.24
CA PHE A 20 12.50 14.14 7.13
C PHE A 20 11.93 14.69 5.83
N GLY A 21 12.13 13.94 4.74
CA GLY A 21 11.75 14.37 3.40
C GLY A 21 10.25 14.33 3.11
N ILE A 22 9.84 15.10 2.11
CA ILE A 22 8.49 15.06 1.54
C ILE A 22 8.32 13.76 0.74
N TRP A 23 7.28 12.99 1.07
CA TRP A 23 6.98 11.74 0.38
C TRP A 23 6.22 12.03 -0.89
N ARG A 24 6.79 11.66 -2.05
CA ARG A 24 6.19 11.84 -3.38
C ARG A 24 5.23 10.71 -3.74
N GLU A 25 4.33 10.99 -4.68
CA GLU A 25 3.35 10.02 -5.18
C GLU A 25 4.04 8.83 -5.86
N ALA A 26 5.01 9.09 -6.75
CA ALA A 26 5.82 8.08 -7.43
C ALA A 26 7.31 8.20 -7.03
N PRO A 27 8.01 7.08 -6.77
CA PRO A 27 9.46 7.10 -6.60
C PRO A 27 10.14 7.57 -7.89
N THR A 28 10.92 8.65 -7.82
CA THR A 28 11.81 9.04 -8.91
C THR A 28 13.09 8.22 -8.77
N TYR A 29 13.05 6.94 -9.14
CA TYR A 29 14.30 6.26 -9.48
C TYR A 29 14.84 7.01 -10.70
N GLY A 30 16.04 7.58 -10.59
CA GLY A 30 16.71 8.19 -11.73
C GLY A 30 16.86 7.11 -12.79
N ASP A 31 15.96 7.14 -13.77
CA ASP A 31 15.96 6.22 -14.88
C ASP A 31 16.76 6.86 -16.02
N PRO A 32 18.03 6.44 -16.24
CA PRO A 32 18.77 6.90 -17.40
C PRO A 32 18.15 6.38 -18.72
N ALA A 33 17.15 5.48 -18.67
CA ALA A 33 16.45 5.00 -19.86
C ALA A 33 15.26 5.90 -20.27
N SER A 34 14.94 6.95 -19.49
CA SER A 34 13.83 7.85 -19.80
C SER A 34 14.16 8.91 -20.87
N GLU A 35 15.42 9.04 -21.29
CA GLU A 35 15.82 10.04 -22.30
C GLU A 35 15.51 9.66 -23.75
N GLU A 36 15.12 8.43 -24.08
CA GLU A 36 14.85 8.04 -25.48
C GLU A 36 13.61 7.15 -25.66
N MET A 37 12.50 7.44 -25.00
CA MET A 37 11.21 6.84 -25.37
C MET A 37 10.52 7.69 -26.46
N PRO A 38 10.27 7.13 -27.66
CA PRO A 38 9.52 7.80 -28.73
C PRO A 38 8.17 8.30 -28.22
N ALA A 39 7.76 9.50 -28.65
CA ALA A 39 6.48 10.11 -28.25
C ALA A 39 5.27 9.20 -28.55
N GLU A 40 5.41 8.31 -29.53
CA GLU A 40 4.42 7.32 -29.96
C GLU A 40 4.15 6.23 -28.90
N LEU A 41 5.16 5.84 -28.11
CA LEU A 41 5.01 4.86 -27.03
C LEU A 41 4.48 5.49 -25.73
N ARG A 42 4.67 6.81 -25.53
CA ARG A 42 4.10 7.54 -24.38
C ARG A 42 2.56 7.50 -24.38
N GLY A 43 1.92 7.50 -25.54
CA GLY A 43 0.46 7.37 -25.66
C GLY A 43 -0.09 5.96 -25.50
N MET A 44 0.78 4.93 -25.47
CA MET A 44 0.40 3.52 -25.29
C MET A 44 0.53 3.04 -23.84
N PHE A 45 1.15 3.82 -22.95
CA PHE A 45 1.02 3.62 -21.51
C PHE A 45 -0.39 4.02 -21.11
N LEU A 46 -1.28 3.03 -21.13
CA LEU A 46 -2.61 2.96 -20.54
C LEU A 46 -3.03 4.30 -19.92
N GLU A 47 -3.84 5.07 -20.65
CA GLU A 47 -4.78 5.98 -20.01
C GLU A 47 -5.61 5.11 -19.06
N THR A 48 -5.18 4.99 -17.81
CA THR A 48 -6.02 4.50 -16.71
C THR A 48 -7.07 5.57 -16.50
N LYS A 49 -8.10 5.50 -17.34
CA LYS A 49 -9.30 6.30 -17.37
C LYS A 49 -10.24 5.91 -16.22
N SER A 50 -9.68 5.68 -15.04
CA SER A 50 -10.39 5.21 -13.86
C SER A 50 -10.13 6.18 -12.72
N GLY A 51 -11.09 7.08 -12.48
CA GLY A 51 -11.14 7.93 -11.28
C GLY A 51 -10.99 9.43 -11.55
N GLU A 52 -11.97 10.02 -12.21
CA GLU A 52 -12.13 11.46 -12.41
C GLU A 52 -12.27 12.20 -11.04
N ASP A 53 -11.39 13.17 -10.80
CA ASP A 53 -11.50 14.35 -9.92
C ASP A 53 -11.68 14.22 -8.40
N THR A 54 -11.54 13.04 -7.80
CA THR A 54 -11.44 12.93 -6.32
C THR A 54 -10.06 12.47 -5.89
N VAL A 55 -9.32 13.36 -5.25
CA VAL A 55 -8.07 13.01 -4.55
C VAL A 55 -8.41 11.84 -3.62
N SER A 56 -7.75 10.69 -3.81
CA SER A 56 -8.03 9.52 -2.99
C SER A 56 -7.82 9.85 -1.50
N PRO A 57 -8.55 9.22 -0.57
CA PRO A 57 -8.35 9.47 0.87
C PRO A 57 -6.88 9.28 1.30
N THR A 58 -6.22 8.28 0.73
CA THR A 58 -4.79 7.98 0.95
C THR A 58 -3.89 9.10 0.45
N GLU A 59 -4.21 9.69 -0.70
CA GLU A 59 -3.46 10.80 -1.29
C GLU A 59 -3.66 12.11 -0.51
N THR A 60 -4.89 12.35 -0.03
CA THR A 60 -5.19 13.47 0.88
C THR A 60 -4.39 13.36 2.16
N LEU A 61 -4.31 12.15 2.74
CA LEU A 61 -3.52 11.89 3.95
C LEU A 61 -2.02 12.08 3.71
N ARG A 62 -1.49 11.66 2.55
CA ARG A 62 -0.08 11.91 2.17
C ARG A 62 0.24 13.40 2.15
N LEU A 63 -0.60 14.20 1.49
CA LEU A 63 -0.44 15.65 1.40
C LEU A 63 -0.50 16.32 2.78
N LEU A 64 -1.45 15.91 3.62
CA LEU A 64 -1.55 16.41 4.99
C LEU A 64 -0.28 16.09 5.80
N LEU A 65 0.22 14.85 5.73
CA LEU A 65 1.43 14.46 6.44
C LEU A 65 2.67 15.23 5.94
N ASN A 66 2.75 15.51 4.64
CA ASN A 66 3.81 16.35 4.08
C ASN A 66 3.73 17.80 4.60
N GLN A 67 2.54 18.39 4.62
CA GLN A 67 2.34 19.72 5.17
C GLN A 67 2.73 19.76 6.65
N MET A 68 2.32 18.76 7.43
CA MET A 68 2.71 18.65 8.83
C MET A 68 4.23 18.53 8.99
N THR A 69 4.92 17.77 8.14
CA THR A 69 6.39 17.70 8.15
C THR A 69 7.02 19.07 7.92
N GLU A 70 6.56 19.81 6.89
CA GLU A 70 7.08 21.15 6.59
C GLU A 70 6.84 22.14 7.76
N GLU A 71 5.63 22.11 8.33
CA GLU A 71 5.28 22.95 9.49
C GLU A 71 6.13 22.61 10.72
N MET A 72 6.34 21.32 11.01
CA MET A 72 7.18 20.88 12.12
C MET A 72 8.65 21.25 11.91
N GLN A 73 9.18 21.18 10.69
CA GLN A 73 10.54 21.66 10.36
C GLN A 73 10.68 23.17 10.61
N ALA A 74 9.68 23.96 10.21
CA ALA A 74 9.67 25.40 10.46
C ALA A 74 9.61 25.73 11.96
N GLN A 75 8.79 24.99 12.72
CA GLN A 75 8.70 25.14 14.18
C GLN A 75 10.02 24.74 14.86
N PHE A 76 10.66 23.66 14.44
CA PHE A 76 11.96 23.24 14.97
C PHE A 76 13.01 24.34 14.81
N LYS A 77 13.09 24.94 13.61
CA LYS A 77 13.99 26.08 13.37
C LYS A 77 13.68 27.25 14.32
N THR A 78 12.41 27.56 14.52
CA THR A 78 11.97 28.65 15.41
C THR A 78 12.40 28.40 16.86
N PHE A 79 12.20 27.18 17.39
CA PHE A 79 12.63 26.84 18.74
C PHE A 79 14.15 26.81 18.90
N ARG A 80 14.88 26.38 17.87
CA ARG A 80 16.34 26.44 17.86
C ARG A 80 16.86 27.88 17.92
N ASP A 81 16.25 28.77 17.15
CA ASP A 81 16.60 30.20 17.17
C ASP A 81 16.24 30.84 18.54
N MET A 82 15.10 30.47 19.13
CA MET A 82 14.71 30.88 20.49
C MET A 82 15.70 30.40 21.55
N ARG A 83 16.16 29.14 21.47
CA ARG A 83 17.16 28.59 22.38
C ARG A 83 18.46 29.39 22.33
N ARG A 84 18.97 29.65 21.12
CA ARG A 84 20.21 30.44 20.93
C ARG A 84 20.09 31.87 21.44
N ALA A 85 18.94 32.51 21.27
CA ALA A 85 18.68 33.83 21.81
C ALA A 85 18.71 33.83 23.36
N ALA A 86 18.03 32.87 23.99
CA ALA A 86 18.02 32.72 25.44
C ALA A 86 19.42 32.37 26.00
N GLU A 87 20.20 31.54 25.32
CA GLU A 87 21.61 31.27 25.67
C GLU A 87 22.47 32.53 25.64
N GLY A 88 22.21 33.46 24.71
CA GLY A 88 22.85 34.78 24.69
C GLY A 88 22.50 35.62 25.91
N GLU A 89 21.24 35.62 26.35
CA GLU A 89 20.79 36.35 27.54
C GLU A 89 21.36 35.78 28.85
N LEU A 90 21.69 34.48 28.89
CA LEU A 90 22.38 33.87 30.03
C LEU A 90 23.79 34.45 30.26
N ALA A 91 24.45 34.93 29.21
CA ALA A 91 25.81 35.44 29.30
C ALA A 91 25.90 36.91 29.78
N ASP A 92 24.86 37.72 29.52
CA ASP A 92 24.92 39.19 29.67
C ASP A 92 23.76 39.78 30.51
N GLY A 93 22.80 38.96 30.94
CA GLY A 93 21.61 39.40 31.68
C GLY A 93 21.79 39.56 33.19
N ASP A 94 20.84 40.27 33.84
CA ASP A 94 20.73 40.31 35.31
C ASP A 94 20.18 38.98 35.89
N ASP A 95 20.18 38.81 37.22
CA ASP A 95 19.74 37.54 37.86
C ASP A 95 18.29 37.15 37.52
N ALA A 96 17.41 38.12 37.26
CA ALA A 96 16.04 37.84 36.86
C ALA A 96 15.96 37.40 35.39
N ALA A 97 16.68 38.09 34.50
CA ALA A 97 16.80 37.74 33.09
C ALA A 97 17.45 36.36 32.91
N GLN A 98 18.51 36.06 33.65
CA GLN A 98 19.16 34.74 33.60
C GLN A 98 18.22 33.61 34.04
N LYS A 99 17.35 33.83 35.03
CA LYS A 99 16.36 32.83 35.45
C LYS A 99 15.31 32.57 34.37
N LEU A 100 14.83 33.63 33.73
CA LEU A 100 13.90 33.53 32.62
C LEU A 100 14.54 32.79 31.44
N ALA A 101 15.75 33.17 31.05
CA ALA A 101 16.49 32.55 29.97
C ALA A 101 16.74 31.04 30.20
N ARG A 102 17.01 30.60 31.44
CA ARG A 102 17.12 29.15 31.76
C ARG A 102 15.80 28.42 31.54
N ALA A 103 14.68 29.04 31.89
CA ALA A 103 13.37 28.46 31.67
C ALA A 103 13.06 28.34 30.17
N ASP A 104 13.41 29.37 29.39
CA ASP A 104 13.20 29.39 27.94
C ASP A 104 14.07 28.36 27.21
N VAL A 105 15.36 28.25 27.57
CA VAL A 105 16.26 27.19 27.03
C VAL A 105 15.67 25.80 27.28
N LYS A 106 15.15 25.57 28.50
CA LYS A 106 14.52 24.30 28.85
C LYS A 106 13.25 24.05 28.05
N ALA A 107 12.35 25.04 27.99
CA ALA A 107 11.09 24.92 27.26
C ALA A 107 11.33 24.68 25.75
N ALA A 108 12.29 25.39 25.16
CA ALA A 108 12.68 25.19 23.77
C ALA A 108 13.26 23.79 23.53
N THR A 109 14.10 23.29 24.43
CA THR A 109 14.68 21.93 24.32
C THR A 109 13.63 20.83 24.45
N ASP A 110 12.70 20.98 25.40
CA ASP A 110 11.59 20.04 25.58
C ASP A 110 10.66 20.05 24.34
N ALA A 111 10.40 21.22 23.74
CA ALA A 111 9.63 21.37 22.50
C ALA A 111 10.34 20.75 21.29
N MET A 112 11.65 20.99 21.12
CA MET A 112 12.44 20.39 20.05
C MET A 112 12.43 18.87 20.14
N SER A 113 12.59 18.31 21.34
CA SER A 113 12.51 16.85 21.59
C SER A 113 11.16 16.27 21.17
N LEU A 114 10.07 16.98 21.47
CA LEU A 114 8.72 16.58 21.05
C LEU A 114 8.59 16.61 19.53
N ILE A 115 9.11 17.64 18.87
CA ILE A 115 9.06 17.79 17.41
C ILE A 115 9.84 16.68 16.70
N VAL A 116 11.03 16.31 17.19
CA VAL A 116 11.79 15.19 16.61
C VAL A 116 10.96 13.90 16.67
N ARG A 117 10.36 13.60 17.82
CA ARG A 117 9.51 12.42 17.99
C ARG A 117 8.27 12.44 17.08
N THR A 118 7.67 13.61 16.86
CA THR A 118 6.52 13.71 15.94
C THR A 118 6.95 13.51 14.49
N LEU A 119 8.09 14.08 14.08
CA LEU A 119 8.67 13.87 12.75
C LEU A 119 8.99 12.39 12.49
N GLU A 120 9.58 11.68 13.45
CA GLU A 120 9.81 10.23 13.37
C GLU A 120 8.50 9.46 13.20
N LYS A 121 7.45 9.86 13.92
CA LYS A 121 6.16 9.20 13.81
C LYS A 121 5.49 9.45 12.46
N ILE A 122 5.58 10.68 11.95
CA ILE A 122 5.09 11.05 10.62
C ILE A 122 5.84 10.24 9.54
N ASP A 123 7.17 10.17 9.60
CA ASP A 123 7.97 9.37 8.66
C ASP A 123 7.58 7.88 8.70
N SER A 124 7.40 7.31 9.90
CA SER A 124 6.92 5.94 10.04
C SER A 124 5.54 5.72 9.38
N LEU A 125 4.61 6.67 9.51
CA LEU A 125 3.29 6.59 8.90
C LEU A 125 3.38 6.72 7.37
N GLN A 126 4.22 7.63 6.88
CA GLN A 126 4.42 7.80 5.44
C GLN A 126 5.08 6.57 4.80
N ARG A 127 6.04 5.93 5.49
CA ARG A 127 6.61 4.63 5.09
C ARG A 127 5.55 3.55 5.01
N GLN A 128 4.62 3.52 5.96
CA GLN A 128 3.53 2.55 5.99
C GLN A 128 2.58 2.79 4.82
N LEU A 129 2.09 4.02 4.63
CA LEU A 129 1.21 4.36 3.51
C LEU A 129 1.85 4.05 2.15
N ALA A 130 3.16 4.23 2.01
CA ALA A 130 3.87 3.87 0.80
C ALA A 130 3.95 2.35 0.55
N ARG A 131 3.96 1.53 1.61
CA ARG A 131 3.88 0.07 1.50
C ARG A 131 2.46 -0.36 1.16
N ASP A 132 1.48 0.17 1.89
CA ASP A 132 0.06 -0.14 1.69
C ASP A 132 -0.35 0.12 0.23
N ARG A 133 0.07 1.26 -0.35
CA ARG A 133 -0.16 1.56 -1.77
C ARG A 133 0.49 0.56 -2.75
N ARG A 134 1.65 0.02 -2.42
CA ARG A 134 2.31 -1.00 -3.26
C ARG A 134 1.56 -2.32 -3.18
N GLU A 135 1.20 -2.74 -1.97
CA GLU A 135 0.43 -3.96 -1.73
C GLU A 135 -0.94 -3.90 -2.42
N GLU A 136 -1.61 -2.73 -2.39
CA GLU A 136 -2.86 -2.49 -3.12
C GLU A 136 -2.69 -2.59 -4.64
N ALA A 137 -1.61 -2.01 -5.19
CA ALA A 137 -1.30 -2.10 -6.62
C ALA A 137 -0.94 -3.52 -7.07
N GLU A 138 -0.21 -4.28 -6.25
CA GLU A 138 0.07 -5.70 -6.49
C GLU A 138 -1.22 -6.52 -6.46
N ALA A 139 -2.07 -6.30 -5.45
CA ALA A 139 -3.34 -7.01 -5.31
C ALA A 139 -4.33 -6.67 -6.44
N SER A 140 -4.32 -5.44 -6.96
CA SER A 140 -5.13 -5.07 -8.14
C SER A 140 -4.61 -5.76 -9.40
N ALA A 141 -3.29 -5.76 -9.62
CA ALA A 141 -2.68 -6.44 -10.76
C ALA A 141 -2.95 -7.95 -10.75
N ASP A 142 -2.87 -8.60 -9.58
CA ASP A 142 -3.20 -10.02 -9.42
C ASP A 142 -4.68 -10.31 -9.73
N ARG A 143 -5.57 -9.43 -9.29
CA ARG A 143 -7.01 -9.54 -9.57
C ARG A 143 -7.30 -9.43 -11.06
N ASP A 144 -6.72 -8.41 -11.71
CA ASP A 144 -6.89 -8.18 -13.14
C ASP A 144 -6.34 -9.38 -13.94
N ALA A 145 -5.16 -9.90 -13.55
CA ALA A 145 -4.57 -11.09 -14.17
C ALA A 145 -5.46 -12.35 -14.01
N TYR A 146 -6.11 -12.51 -12.86
CA TYR A 146 -7.06 -13.59 -12.61
C TYR A 146 -8.33 -13.45 -13.48
N GLU A 147 -8.89 -12.24 -13.59
CA GLU A 147 -10.05 -11.97 -14.43
C GLU A 147 -9.74 -12.27 -15.91
N ASP A 148 -8.59 -11.81 -16.40
CA ASP A 148 -8.06 -12.13 -17.72
C ASP A 148 -7.97 -13.64 -17.99
N ALA A 149 -7.39 -14.39 -17.05
CA ALA A 149 -7.25 -15.84 -17.17
C ALA A 149 -8.62 -16.53 -17.20
N ARG A 150 -9.57 -16.06 -16.36
CA ARG A 150 -10.95 -16.55 -16.32
C ARG A 150 -11.67 -16.31 -17.65
N GLU A 151 -11.54 -15.12 -18.23
CA GLU A 151 -12.16 -14.80 -19.51
C GLU A 151 -11.63 -15.68 -20.64
N ARG A 152 -10.31 -15.87 -20.71
CA ARG A 152 -9.67 -16.76 -21.69
C ARG A 152 -10.19 -18.20 -21.54
N LEU A 153 -10.31 -18.70 -20.31
CA LEU A 153 -10.85 -20.03 -20.06
C LEU A 153 -12.32 -20.15 -20.52
N LEU A 154 -13.16 -19.17 -20.19
CA LEU A 154 -14.56 -19.16 -20.62
C LEU A 154 -14.69 -19.11 -22.15
N GLN A 155 -13.82 -18.38 -22.84
CA GLN A 155 -13.78 -18.36 -24.30
C GLN A 155 -13.41 -19.74 -24.87
N LEU A 156 -12.40 -20.41 -24.32
CA LEU A 156 -12.03 -21.77 -24.74
C LEU A 156 -13.17 -22.77 -24.52
N ILE A 157 -13.85 -22.69 -23.37
CA ILE A 157 -15.01 -23.54 -23.08
C ILE A 157 -16.13 -23.29 -24.10
N ARG A 158 -16.44 -22.03 -24.43
CA ARG A 158 -17.46 -21.69 -25.44
C ARG A 158 -17.10 -22.26 -26.80
N VAL A 159 -15.87 -22.06 -27.27
CA VAL A 159 -15.40 -22.59 -28.55
C VAL A 159 -15.54 -24.12 -28.58
N LYS A 160 -15.12 -24.81 -27.51
CA LYS A 160 -15.24 -26.27 -27.43
C LYS A 160 -16.69 -26.75 -27.35
N ALA A 161 -17.54 -26.05 -26.60
CA ALA A 161 -18.96 -26.36 -26.52
C ALA A 161 -19.65 -26.20 -27.88
N ASP A 162 -19.31 -25.15 -28.64
CA ASP A 162 -19.83 -24.92 -29.99
C ASP A 162 -19.36 -26.01 -30.97
N GLU A 163 -18.09 -26.42 -30.90
CA GLU A 163 -17.57 -27.55 -31.68
C GLU A 163 -18.34 -28.85 -31.38
N GLN A 164 -18.52 -29.17 -30.09
CA GLN A 164 -19.26 -30.37 -29.67
C GLN A 164 -20.73 -30.30 -30.06
N ALA A 165 -21.39 -29.16 -29.90
CA ALA A 165 -22.77 -28.96 -30.29
C ALA A 165 -22.95 -29.16 -31.80
N ARG A 166 -22.03 -28.65 -32.63
CA ARG A 166 -22.04 -28.91 -34.08
C ARG A 166 -21.90 -30.39 -34.40
N LEU A 167 -20.95 -31.09 -33.76
CA LEU A 167 -20.77 -32.53 -33.97
C LEU A 167 -22.02 -33.34 -33.59
N LEU A 168 -22.62 -33.04 -32.44
CA LEU A 168 -23.86 -33.68 -31.98
C LEU A 168 -25.03 -33.35 -32.91
N PHE A 169 -25.13 -32.13 -33.40
CA PHE A 169 -26.16 -31.72 -34.34
C PHE A 169 -26.02 -32.44 -35.69
N GLU A 170 -24.79 -32.58 -36.21
CA GLU A 170 -24.54 -33.38 -37.42
C GLU A 170 -24.85 -34.86 -37.22
N ALA A 171 -24.54 -35.42 -36.05
CA ALA A 171 -24.91 -36.80 -35.70
C ALA A 171 -26.43 -36.98 -35.64
N TRP A 172 -27.15 -36.06 -34.98
CA TRP A 172 -28.61 -36.06 -34.92
C TRP A 172 -29.25 -35.93 -36.31
N LYS A 173 -28.72 -35.07 -37.19
CA LYS A 173 -29.20 -34.95 -38.57
C LYS A 173 -29.03 -36.24 -39.36
N ARG A 174 -27.93 -36.97 -39.13
CA ARG A 174 -27.63 -38.25 -39.80
C ARG A 174 -28.55 -39.37 -39.35
N ASP A 175 -28.82 -39.44 -38.05
CA ASP A 175 -29.65 -40.49 -37.46
C ASP A 175 -31.15 -40.22 -37.63
N GLY A 176 -31.52 -39.00 -38.04
CA GLY A 176 -32.90 -38.54 -38.16
C GLY A 176 -33.56 -38.40 -36.78
N LYS A 177 -34.62 -37.58 -36.71
CA LYS A 177 -35.46 -37.52 -35.51
C LYS A 177 -36.00 -38.93 -35.27
N ARG A 178 -35.49 -39.66 -34.27
CA ARG A 178 -36.23 -40.77 -33.69
C ARG A 178 -37.56 -40.19 -33.23
N ASP A 179 -38.62 -40.51 -33.95
CA ASP A 179 -39.98 -40.29 -33.50
C ASP A 179 -40.21 -41.23 -32.32
N ASP A 180 -39.82 -40.80 -31.13
CA ASP A 180 -40.40 -41.33 -29.90
C ASP A 180 -41.72 -40.58 -29.69
N ASP A 181 -42.79 -41.18 -30.18
CA ASP A 181 -44.18 -40.80 -29.92
C ASP A 181 -44.44 -40.81 -28.40
N PRO A 182 -45.01 -39.73 -27.82
CA PRO A 182 -45.26 -39.66 -26.38
C PRO A 182 -46.55 -40.42 -26.04
N GLY A 183 -46.43 -41.67 -25.60
CA GLY A 183 -47.62 -42.44 -25.27
C GLY A 183 -47.42 -43.79 -24.60
N SER A 184 -46.78 -43.86 -23.43
CA SER A 184 -47.31 -44.65 -22.30
C SER A 184 -46.47 -44.45 -21.03
N ALA A 185 -47.16 -44.20 -19.94
CA ALA A 185 -46.65 -43.67 -18.70
C ALA A 185 -45.98 -44.71 -17.77
N ALA A 186 -45.07 -44.18 -16.94
CA ALA A 186 -44.89 -44.47 -15.52
C ALA A 186 -44.70 -45.93 -15.07
N ALA A 187 -43.48 -46.22 -14.60
CA ALA A 187 -43.28 -46.81 -13.27
C ALA A 187 -41.85 -46.56 -12.78
N SER A 188 -41.77 -45.80 -11.70
CA SER A 188 -40.63 -45.60 -10.83
C SER A 188 -40.01 -46.90 -10.31
N ALA A 189 -38.69 -47.03 -10.35
CA ALA A 189 -37.89 -47.71 -9.32
C ALA A 189 -36.44 -47.24 -9.44
N GLY A 190 -35.94 -46.65 -8.35
CA GLY A 190 -34.72 -45.85 -8.34
C GLY A 190 -33.41 -46.63 -8.46
N LEU A 191 -32.36 -45.87 -8.79
CA LEU A 191 -30.99 -46.24 -8.47
C LEU A 191 -30.44 -45.26 -7.45
N SER A 192 -30.48 -45.69 -6.19
CA SER A 192 -29.38 -45.43 -5.27
C SER A 192 -28.18 -46.25 -5.77
N ALA A 193 -27.11 -45.58 -6.21
CA ALA A 193 -25.80 -46.19 -6.36
C ALA A 193 -24.71 -45.11 -6.31
N SER A 194 -24.22 -44.91 -5.08
CA SER A 194 -22.89 -44.51 -4.61
C SER A 194 -21.80 -44.06 -5.63
N PRO A 195 -21.02 -43.01 -5.33
CA PRO A 195 -19.77 -42.71 -6.04
C PRO A 195 -18.61 -43.60 -5.56
N PRO A 196 -17.61 -43.92 -6.42
CA PRO A 196 -16.36 -44.52 -5.96
C PRO A 196 -15.39 -43.46 -5.43
N ALA A 197 -14.94 -43.66 -4.19
CA ALA A 197 -13.87 -42.92 -3.55
C ALA A 197 -12.52 -43.29 -4.17
N ALA A 198 -11.77 -42.28 -4.64
CA ALA A 198 -10.34 -42.41 -4.92
C ALA A 198 -9.57 -42.09 -3.64
N VAL A 199 -8.95 -43.12 -3.07
CA VAL A 199 -8.01 -43.07 -1.96
C VAL A 199 -6.72 -42.38 -2.43
N ILE A 200 -6.34 -41.28 -1.79
CA ILE A 200 -4.96 -40.81 -1.76
C ILE A 200 -4.49 -40.88 -0.30
N ALA A 201 -3.67 -41.89 -0.03
CA ALA A 201 -2.92 -42.02 1.21
C ALA A 201 -1.74 -41.03 1.19
N GLY A 202 -1.69 -40.15 2.19
CA GLY A 202 -0.56 -39.26 2.47
C GLY A 202 -0.36 -39.19 3.98
N THR A 203 0.82 -39.59 4.41
CA THR A 203 1.17 -40.00 5.77
C THR A 203 1.75 -38.86 6.61
N GLY A 204 1.21 -38.65 7.83
CA GLY A 204 1.88 -38.13 9.05
C GLY A 204 1.87 -36.61 9.34
N PRO A 205 2.15 -36.13 10.58
CA PRO A 205 2.21 -36.80 11.92
C PRO A 205 1.24 -36.15 12.97
N PRO A 206 1.09 -36.70 14.20
CA PRO A 206 0.21 -36.12 15.21
C PRO A 206 0.89 -35.01 16.03
N ALA A 207 0.20 -33.87 16.19
CA ALA A 207 0.48 -32.89 17.22
C ALA A 207 -0.06 -33.39 18.57
N GLY A 208 0.83 -33.55 19.54
CA GLY A 208 0.46 -33.70 20.94
C GLY A 208 0.35 -32.33 21.61
N THR A 209 -0.76 -32.08 22.29
CA THR A 209 -0.88 -31.03 23.31
C THR A 209 -1.32 -31.68 24.62
N ALA A 210 -0.42 -31.66 25.60
CA ALA A 210 -0.67 -31.47 27.02
C ALA A 210 0.67 -31.14 27.70
#